data_AF-A0A2G8LQC6-F1
#
_entry.id   AF-A0A2G8LQC6-F1
#
_cell.length_a   1.000
_cell.length_b   1.000
_cell.length_c   1.000
_cell.angle_alpha   90.00
_cell.angle_beta   90.00
_cell.angle_gamma   90.00
#
_symmetry.space_group_name_H-M   'P 1'
#
loop_
_entity.id
_entity.type
_entity.pdbx_description
1 polymer ?
#
loop_
_entity_poly.entity_id
_entity_poly.type
_entity_poly.pdbx_seq_one_letter_code
_entity_poly.pdbx_strand_id
1 'polypeptide(L)'
;MHLSLYVTSFNIQPERHALELTGTFTSPEYPNLYPSNLNCTWHLQAAEGKVIELTFDDVQLEEDTSGQCYDAITIADPTPWSEFTPATFCDDGPFWPAHPIRFLSKTNQLTIHMQTDNTIEERGFSARYSQVQPRTEYIAAIGTDIASIVRIDRFSRIGFHRHLPLPGSTRPSALTFDPISAYFYYTDIQEKFIARINIKGDTHDILVDDHIDTPSGIAVAYITGLMYWADTRRNEVSVSRLDGTSRKYISLPDSGCETPRAVALSLDHR
;
A
#
# COMPACT_ATOMS: atom_id res chain seq x y z
N MET A 1 30.81 -19.76 -36.87
CA MET A 1 30.68 -21.12 -36.30
C MET A 1 30.13 -20.92 -34.89
N HIS A 2 28.83 -21.11 -34.72
CA HIS A 2 28.10 -20.86 -33.47
C HIS A 2 28.48 -21.90 -32.42
N LEU A 3 28.87 -21.45 -31.23
CA LEU A 3 28.82 -22.25 -30.00
C LEU A 3 27.75 -21.62 -29.12
N SER A 4 26.57 -22.23 -29.10
CA SER A 4 25.53 -21.98 -28.11
C SER A 4 25.78 -22.95 -26.94
N LEU A 5 26.10 -22.42 -25.75
CA LEU A 5 26.10 -23.21 -24.53
C LEU A 5 24.72 -23.09 -23.86
N TYR A 6 24.09 -24.23 -23.66
CA TYR A 6 22.88 -24.42 -22.87
C TYR A 6 23.23 -24.40 -21.38
N VAL A 7 22.52 -23.62 -20.57
CA VAL A 7 22.37 -23.94 -19.15
C VAL A 7 20.92 -24.37 -18.96
N THR A 8 20.75 -25.67 -18.77
CA THR A 8 19.47 -26.32 -18.51
C THR A 8 18.97 -25.97 -17.13
N SER A 9 17.72 -25.51 -17.10
CA SER A 9 16.77 -25.66 -16.00
C SER A 9 17.14 -26.77 -15.00
N PHE A 10 17.17 -26.44 -13.71
CA PHE A 10 16.90 -27.44 -12.69
C PHE A 10 15.55 -28.10 -12.99
N ASN A 11 15.52 -29.43 -12.97
CA ASN A 11 14.34 -30.26 -13.14
C ASN A 11 13.21 -29.82 -12.19
N ILE A 12 12.29 -29.00 -12.69
CA ILE A 12 10.91 -28.94 -12.23
C ILE A 12 10.10 -29.62 -13.33
N GLN A 13 9.33 -30.63 -12.96
CA GLN A 13 8.47 -31.42 -13.83
C GLN A 13 7.56 -30.56 -14.75
N PRO A 14 7.09 -31.12 -15.89
CA PRO A 14 6.20 -30.39 -16.79
C PRO A 14 4.89 -30.05 -16.07
N GLU A 15 4.46 -28.80 -16.19
CA GLU A 15 3.20 -28.24 -15.69
C GLU A 15 2.95 -28.32 -14.17
N ARG A 16 3.83 -27.70 -13.39
CA ARG A 16 3.41 -27.11 -12.11
C ARG A 16 3.65 -25.60 -12.13
N HIS A 17 2.61 -24.86 -12.50
CA HIS A 17 2.39 -23.52 -11.97
C HIS A 17 2.15 -23.66 -10.45
N ALA A 18 3.21 -23.91 -9.67
CA ALA A 18 3.08 -24.12 -8.24
C ALA A 18 2.79 -22.78 -7.56
N LEU A 19 1.53 -22.66 -7.15
CA LEU A 19 0.95 -21.72 -6.19
C LEU A 19 1.61 -21.90 -4.80
N GLU A 20 2.94 -21.84 -4.70
CA GLU A 20 3.62 -21.82 -3.40
C GLU A 20 3.39 -20.43 -2.77
N LEU A 21 2.80 -20.40 -1.58
CA LEU A 21 2.56 -19.15 -0.82
C LEU A 21 3.88 -18.47 -0.44
N THR A 22 4.96 -19.24 -0.34
CA THR A 22 6.30 -18.83 0.09
C THR A 22 7.36 -19.73 -0.55
N GLY A 23 8.59 -19.26 -0.74
CA GLY A 23 9.70 -20.10 -1.20
C GLY A 23 11.06 -19.48 -0.88
N THR A 24 12.12 -20.25 -1.14
CA THR A 24 13.52 -19.82 -0.94
C THR A 24 14.37 -20.19 -2.14
N PHE A 25 15.35 -19.37 -2.47
CA PHE A 25 16.33 -19.64 -3.52
C PHE A 25 17.67 -18.96 -3.19
N THR A 26 18.74 -19.45 -3.79
CA THR A 26 20.09 -18.96 -3.54
C THR A 26 20.82 -18.73 -4.86
N SER A 27 21.93 -17.99 -4.81
CA SER A 27 22.93 -18.04 -5.90
C SER A 27 23.47 -19.47 -6.07
N PRO A 28 24.03 -19.82 -7.25
CA PRO A 28 24.71 -21.09 -7.45
C PRO A 28 25.77 -21.34 -6.38
N GLU A 29 25.86 -22.60 -5.92
CA GLU A 29 26.85 -23.08 -4.94
C GLU A 29 26.78 -22.48 -3.51
N TYR A 30 25.88 -21.51 -3.24
CA TYR A 30 25.71 -20.93 -1.90
C TYR A 30 25.56 -22.03 -0.82
N PRO A 31 26.29 -21.95 0.31
CA PRO A 31 27.08 -20.82 0.78
C PRO A 31 28.55 -20.80 0.32
N ASN A 32 28.95 -21.68 -0.61
CA ASN A 32 30.25 -21.60 -1.26
C ASN A 32 30.28 -20.46 -2.29
N LEU A 33 31.46 -20.21 -2.85
CA LEU A 33 31.66 -19.15 -3.83
C LEU A 33 30.88 -19.42 -5.12
N TYR A 34 30.17 -18.42 -5.64
CA TYR A 34 29.49 -18.54 -6.93
C TYR A 34 30.53 -18.61 -8.07
N PRO A 35 30.27 -19.34 -9.18
CA PRO A 35 31.16 -19.30 -10.34
C PRO A 35 31.25 -17.92 -10.98
N SER A 36 32.37 -17.60 -11.64
CA SER A 36 32.48 -16.43 -12.51
C SER A 36 31.68 -16.60 -13.82
N ASN A 37 31.36 -15.48 -14.48
CA ASN A 37 30.60 -15.36 -15.74
C ASN A 37 29.17 -15.92 -15.67
N LEU A 38 28.50 -15.76 -14.53
CA LEU A 38 27.11 -16.16 -14.38
C LEU A 38 26.17 -15.21 -15.12
N ASN A 39 25.09 -15.81 -15.59
CA ASN A 39 23.93 -15.11 -16.13
C ASN A 39 22.69 -15.91 -15.73
N CYS A 40 22.24 -15.69 -14.50
CA CYS A 40 21.16 -16.46 -13.88
C CYS A 40 19.92 -15.59 -13.74
N THR A 41 18.77 -16.13 -14.15
CA THR A 41 17.48 -15.45 -14.04
C THR A 41 16.48 -16.32 -13.29
N TRP A 42 15.83 -15.74 -12.28
CA TRP A 42 14.70 -16.32 -11.55
C TRP A 42 13.44 -15.55 -11.87
N HIS A 43 12.37 -16.26 -12.22
CA HIS A 43 11.05 -15.69 -12.45
C HIS A 43 10.09 -16.16 -11.37
N LEU A 44 9.53 -15.21 -10.62
CA LEU A 44 8.54 -15.44 -9.59
C LEU A 44 7.16 -15.00 -10.10
N GLN A 45 6.15 -15.80 -9.78
CA GLN A 45 4.76 -15.58 -10.17
C GLN A 45 3.84 -15.84 -8.96
N ALA A 46 3.19 -14.78 -8.47
CA ALA A 46 2.15 -14.87 -7.45
C ALA A 46 0.76 -15.10 -8.07
N ALA A 47 -0.21 -15.46 -7.23
CA ALA A 47 -1.61 -15.53 -7.64
C ALA A 47 -2.11 -14.17 -8.12
N GLU A 48 -3.13 -14.18 -8.97
CA GLU A 48 -3.78 -12.96 -9.46
C GLU A 48 -4.28 -12.10 -8.29
N GLY A 49 -4.02 -10.79 -8.34
CA GLY A 49 -4.38 -9.85 -7.28
C GLY A 49 -3.50 -9.90 -6.01
N LYS A 50 -2.43 -10.69 -6.01
CA LYS A 50 -1.36 -10.68 -4.99
C LYS A 50 -0.10 -10.00 -5.54
N VAL A 51 0.77 -9.60 -4.63
CA VAL A 51 2.13 -9.12 -4.93
C VAL A 51 3.16 -10.02 -4.25
N ILE A 52 4.42 -9.93 -4.65
CA ILE A 52 5.54 -10.74 -4.17
C ILE A 52 6.37 -9.88 -3.21
N GLU A 53 6.49 -10.31 -1.96
CA GLU A 53 7.47 -9.79 -1.01
C GLU A 53 8.73 -10.66 -1.10
N LEU A 54 9.84 -10.08 -1.56
CA LEU A 54 11.16 -10.71 -1.66
C LEU A 54 12.06 -10.18 -0.55
N THR A 55 12.80 -11.07 0.10
CA THR A 55 13.77 -10.73 1.14
C THR A 55 15.08 -11.46 0.84
N PHE A 56 16.18 -10.72 0.79
CA PHE A 56 17.52 -11.30 0.84
C PHE A 56 17.98 -11.32 2.29
N ASP A 57 18.16 -12.52 2.83
CA ASP A 57 18.60 -12.72 4.22
C ASP A 57 20.15 -12.60 4.33
N ASP A 58 20.88 -12.94 3.27
CA ASP A 58 22.34 -12.79 3.14
C ASP A 58 22.69 -12.41 1.69
N VAL A 59 23.65 -11.50 1.51
CA VAL A 59 24.16 -11.06 0.19
C VAL A 59 25.62 -10.66 0.37
N GLN A 60 26.49 -11.22 -0.46
CA GLN A 60 27.89 -10.85 -0.61
C GLN A 60 28.29 -11.01 -2.08
N LEU A 61 28.65 -9.90 -2.73
CA LEU A 61 29.08 -9.82 -4.13
C LEU A 61 30.46 -9.16 -4.18
N GLU A 62 31.11 -9.19 -5.33
CA GLU A 62 32.35 -8.43 -5.54
C GLU A 62 32.14 -6.93 -5.26
N GLU A 63 33.06 -6.35 -4.47
CA GLU A 63 33.08 -4.92 -4.15
C GLU A 63 33.43 -4.08 -5.39
N ASP A 64 32.51 -3.19 -5.78
CA ASP A 64 32.69 -2.22 -6.84
C ASP A 64 33.60 -1.08 -6.39
N THR A 65 34.89 -1.23 -6.71
CA THR A 65 35.89 -0.19 -6.50
C THR A 65 35.94 0.88 -7.60
N SER A 66 35.15 0.74 -8.67
CA SER A 66 35.26 1.56 -9.89
C SER A 66 34.02 2.39 -10.24
N GLY A 67 32.88 2.11 -9.59
CA GLY A 67 31.58 2.69 -9.90
C GLY A 67 30.92 2.09 -11.15
N GLN A 68 31.30 0.87 -11.56
CA GLN A 68 30.79 0.19 -12.75
C GLN A 68 29.99 -1.08 -12.46
N CYS A 69 29.86 -1.50 -11.20
CA CYS A 69 29.29 -2.78 -10.75
C CYS A 69 29.86 -3.99 -11.53
N TYR A 70 30.85 -4.68 -10.96
CA TYR A 70 31.38 -5.92 -11.55
C TYR A 70 30.34 -7.06 -11.50
N ASP A 71 29.86 -7.33 -10.28
CA ASP A 71 28.83 -8.32 -10.00
C ASP A 71 27.57 -7.64 -9.50
N ALA A 72 26.43 -7.95 -10.11
CA ALA A 72 25.19 -7.25 -9.82
C ALA A 72 23.97 -8.17 -9.78
N ILE A 73 23.05 -7.83 -8.88
CA ILE A 73 21.69 -8.37 -8.86
C ILE A 73 20.74 -7.27 -9.33
N THR A 74 19.92 -7.60 -10.32
CA THR A 74 18.90 -6.74 -10.88
C THR A 74 17.52 -7.32 -10.62
N ILE A 75 16.63 -6.52 -10.05
CA ILE A 75 15.24 -6.89 -9.79
C ILE A 75 14.32 -6.06 -10.69
N ALA A 76 13.45 -6.74 -11.44
CA ALA A 76 12.54 -6.12 -12.38
C ALA A 76 11.12 -6.67 -12.27
N ASP A 77 10.15 -5.77 -12.18
CA ASP A 77 8.73 -6.07 -12.38
C ASP A 77 8.37 -5.84 -13.86
N PRO A 78 7.60 -6.72 -14.51
CA PRO A 78 7.08 -6.47 -15.84
C PRO A 78 5.93 -5.46 -15.74
N THR A 79 6.27 -4.17 -15.78
CA THR A 79 5.28 -3.09 -15.86
C THR A 79 5.11 -2.64 -17.32
N PRO A 80 3.88 -2.34 -17.80
CA PRO A 80 3.61 -1.94 -19.19
C PRO A 80 4.31 -0.65 -19.67
N TRP A 81 5.03 0.05 -18.79
CA TRP A 81 5.69 1.31 -19.07
C TRP A 81 7.15 1.25 -18.60
N SER A 82 8.09 1.59 -19.47
CA SER A 82 9.54 1.65 -19.25
C SER A 82 9.98 2.78 -18.30
N GLU A 83 9.10 3.25 -17.42
CA GLU A 83 9.34 4.37 -16.50
C GLU A 83 9.96 3.95 -15.18
N PHE A 84 10.28 2.66 -15.00
CA PHE A 84 10.99 2.20 -13.82
C PHE A 84 12.25 1.47 -14.23
N THR A 85 13.39 2.04 -13.84
CA THR A 85 14.68 1.36 -13.89
C THR A 85 14.59 0.15 -12.98
N PRO A 86 14.97 -1.05 -13.46
CA PRO A 86 15.21 -2.18 -12.59
C PRO A 86 16.04 -1.76 -11.37
N ALA A 87 15.73 -2.30 -10.20
CA ALA A 87 16.54 -2.06 -9.02
C ALA A 87 17.80 -2.93 -9.16
N THR A 88 18.89 -2.30 -9.60
CA THR A 88 20.21 -2.94 -9.67
C THR A 88 21.00 -2.58 -8.43
N PHE A 89 21.61 -3.58 -7.80
CA PHE A 89 22.44 -3.39 -6.63
C PHE A 89 23.70 -4.28 -6.74
N CYS A 90 24.87 -3.70 -6.43
CA CYS A 90 26.20 -4.30 -6.45
C CYS A 90 27.00 -3.77 -5.24
N ASP A 91 27.90 -4.54 -4.65
CA ASP A 91 28.55 -4.13 -3.38
C ASP A 91 29.34 -2.80 -3.53
N ASP A 92 28.86 -1.69 -2.94
CA ASP A 92 29.50 -0.37 -3.04
C ASP A 92 30.42 -0.02 -1.84
N GLY A 93 30.72 -1.02 -1.01
CA GLY A 93 31.71 -0.96 0.07
C GLY A 93 31.11 -0.92 1.48
N PRO A 94 31.76 -0.27 2.47
CA PRO A 94 31.56 -0.52 3.90
C PRO A 94 30.18 -0.13 4.48
N PHE A 95 29.31 0.47 3.66
CA PHE A 95 27.94 0.85 4.03
C PHE A 95 26.87 0.13 3.17
N TRP A 96 27.28 -0.86 2.36
CA TRP A 96 26.41 -1.68 1.52
C TRP A 96 25.40 -2.47 2.37
N PRO A 97 24.13 -2.59 1.92
CA PRO A 97 22.98 -2.30 2.77
C PRO A 97 22.83 -3.28 3.92
N ALA A 98 22.30 -2.75 5.03
CA ALA A 98 21.98 -3.55 6.20
C ALA A 98 21.01 -4.70 5.84
N HIS A 99 21.41 -5.93 6.15
CA HIS A 99 20.55 -7.10 6.01
C HIS A 99 19.41 -7.09 7.06
N PRO A 100 18.22 -7.62 6.72
CA PRO A 100 17.85 -8.17 5.42
C PRO A 100 17.35 -7.10 4.43
N ILE A 101 17.68 -7.26 3.15
CA ILE A 101 17.21 -6.37 2.07
C ILE A 101 15.80 -6.83 1.66
N ARG A 102 14.83 -5.92 1.61
CA ARG A 102 13.43 -6.24 1.31
C ARG A 102 12.92 -5.50 0.09
N PHE A 103 12.16 -6.20 -0.75
CA PHE A 103 11.51 -5.68 -1.94
C PHE A 103 10.06 -6.14 -2.00
N LEU A 104 9.16 -5.25 -2.42
CA LEU A 104 7.76 -5.55 -2.66
C LEU A 104 7.46 -5.27 -4.13
N SER A 105 7.00 -6.29 -4.87
CA SER A 105 6.66 -6.15 -6.29
C SER A 105 5.40 -5.29 -6.48
N LYS A 106 5.29 -4.68 -7.67
CA LYS A 106 4.10 -3.92 -8.09
C LYS A 106 3.08 -4.77 -8.82
N THR A 107 3.52 -5.86 -9.42
CA THR A 107 2.67 -6.82 -10.14
C THR A 107 2.72 -8.17 -9.44
N ASN A 108 1.97 -9.14 -9.95
CA ASN A 108 2.07 -10.53 -9.51
C ASN A 108 3.28 -11.26 -10.13
N GLN A 109 4.19 -10.56 -10.82
CA GLN A 109 5.38 -11.12 -11.46
C GLN A 109 6.62 -10.35 -11.01
N LEU A 110 7.70 -11.06 -10.72
CA LEU A 110 8.98 -10.46 -10.34
C LEU A 110 10.11 -11.26 -11.01
N THR A 111 11.04 -10.58 -11.66
CA THR A 111 12.23 -11.18 -12.26
C THR A 111 13.47 -10.73 -11.50
N ILE A 112 14.31 -11.69 -11.12
CA ILE A 112 15.59 -11.46 -10.47
C ILE A 112 16.66 -11.95 -11.42
N HIS A 113 17.67 -11.14 -11.68
CA HIS A 113 18.76 -11.44 -12.60
C HIS A 113 20.09 -11.20 -11.89
N MET A 114 20.95 -12.21 -11.83
CA MET A 114 22.32 -12.11 -11.32
C MET A 114 23.27 -12.24 -12.50
N GLN A 115 24.17 -11.28 -12.63
CA GLN A 115 25.24 -11.30 -13.60
C GLN A 115 26.56 -11.09 -12.89
N THR A 116 27.53 -11.94 -13.20
CA THR A 116 28.90 -11.82 -12.68
C THR A 116 29.90 -11.70 -13.80
N ASP A 117 31.05 -11.09 -13.51
CA ASP A 117 32.15 -10.95 -14.45
C ASP A 117 33.14 -12.13 -14.36
N ASN A 118 34.33 -11.99 -14.95
CA ASN A 118 35.33 -13.07 -15.00
C ASN A 118 36.33 -13.05 -13.84
N THR A 119 36.11 -12.23 -12.82
CA THR A 119 36.97 -12.03 -11.65
C THR A 119 36.18 -12.12 -10.35
N ILE A 120 36.93 -12.19 -9.24
CA ILE A 120 36.51 -12.19 -7.82
C ILE A 120 35.14 -12.84 -7.53
N GLU A 121 35.18 -14.13 -7.20
CA GLU A 121 34.00 -14.84 -6.70
C GLU A 121 33.76 -14.62 -5.20
N GLU A 122 32.51 -14.38 -4.82
CA GLU A 122 32.05 -14.25 -3.42
C GLU A 122 30.98 -15.29 -3.07
N ARG A 123 30.49 -15.30 -1.83
CA ARG A 123 29.49 -16.30 -1.36
C ARG A 123 28.13 -16.17 -2.05
N GLY A 124 27.81 -15.01 -2.64
CA GLY A 124 26.54 -14.76 -3.30
C GLY A 124 25.41 -14.47 -2.32
N PHE A 125 24.23 -15.04 -2.54
CA PHE A 125 23.04 -14.66 -1.77
C PHE A 125 22.14 -15.83 -1.36
N SER A 126 21.39 -15.59 -0.28
CA SER A 126 20.23 -16.38 0.12
C SER A 126 18.99 -15.50 0.18
N ALA A 127 17.93 -15.93 -0.49
CA ALA A 127 16.70 -15.16 -0.62
C ALA A 127 15.47 -16.02 -0.33
N ARG A 128 14.42 -15.35 0.13
CA ARG A 128 13.10 -15.91 0.34
C ARG A 128 12.02 -14.98 -0.20
N TYR A 129 10.95 -15.55 -0.70
CA TYR A 129 9.82 -14.80 -1.21
C TYR A 129 8.51 -15.31 -0.61
N SER A 130 7.51 -14.45 -0.60
CA SER A 130 6.13 -14.81 -0.28
C SER A 130 5.17 -14.01 -1.14
N GLN A 131 4.01 -14.59 -1.44
CA GLN A 131 2.91 -13.80 -2.01
C GLN A 131 2.10 -13.18 -0.88
N VAL A 132 1.90 -11.87 -0.95
CA VAL A 132 1.16 -11.10 0.05
C VAL A 132 -0.02 -10.41 -0.62
N GLN A 133 -1.09 -10.19 0.14
CA GLN A 133 -2.14 -9.29 -0.31
C GLN A 133 -1.55 -7.87 -0.31
N PRO A 134 -1.52 -7.14 -1.45
CA PRO A 134 -1.12 -5.74 -1.42
C PRO A 134 -2.00 -4.98 -0.44
N ARG A 135 -1.38 -4.23 0.48
CA ARG A 135 -2.11 -3.25 1.28
C ARG A 135 -2.51 -2.12 0.34
N THR A 136 -3.74 -2.14 -0.14
CA THR A 136 -4.21 -1.08 -1.02
C THR A 136 -4.51 0.17 -0.18
N GLU A 137 -3.63 1.16 -0.26
CA GLU A 137 -3.93 2.50 0.20
C GLU A 137 -4.86 3.17 -0.80
N TYR A 138 -6.11 3.40 -0.41
CA TYR A 138 -7.06 4.15 -1.21
C TYR A 138 -7.09 5.61 -0.74
N ILE A 139 -6.99 6.54 -1.69
CA ILE A 139 -7.46 7.90 -1.48
C ILE A 139 -8.97 7.87 -1.67
N ALA A 140 -9.74 8.30 -0.68
CA ALA A 140 -11.18 8.44 -0.79
C ALA A 140 -11.54 9.93 -0.88
N ALA A 141 -12.26 10.30 -1.93
CA ALA A 141 -12.81 11.64 -2.09
C ALA A 141 -14.34 11.55 -2.08
N ILE A 142 -15.01 12.58 -1.57
CA ILE A 142 -16.46 12.69 -1.60
C ILE A 142 -16.87 13.79 -2.57
N GLY A 143 -17.78 13.50 -3.49
CA GLY A 143 -18.23 14.43 -4.53
C GLY A 143 -19.72 14.73 -4.42
N THR A 144 -20.09 16.00 -4.67
CA THR A 144 -21.48 16.47 -4.61
C THR A 144 -22.28 16.16 -5.86
N ASP A 145 -21.67 16.18 -7.05
CA ASP A 145 -22.38 16.08 -8.33
C ASP A 145 -23.07 14.72 -8.54
N ILE A 146 -22.50 13.67 -7.96
CA ILE A 146 -23.00 12.29 -8.04
C ILE A 146 -23.18 11.65 -6.66
N ALA A 147 -23.19 12.47 -5.58
CA ALA A 147 -23.28 12.06 -4.18
C ALA A 147 -22.63 10.69 -3.93
N SER A 148 -21.31 10.61 -4.16
CA SER A 148 -20.58 9.34 -4.08
C SER A 148 -19.21 9.53 -3.47
N ILE A 149 -18.71 8.45 -2.86
CA ILE A 149 -17.32 8.32 -2.49
C ILE A 149 -16.58 7.71 -3.68
N VAL A 150 -15.55 8.39 -4.14
CA VAL A 150 -14.63 7.92 -5.17
C VAL A 150 -13.41 7.36 -4.48
N ARG A 151 -13.18 6.06 -4.64
CA ARG A 151 -11.96 5.39 -4.14
C ARG A 151 -10.95 5.32 -5.27
N ILE A 152 -9.82 5.99 -5.07
CA ILE A 152 -8.69 6.06 -5.98
C ILE A 152 -7.60 5.20 -5.38
N ASP A 153 -7.26 4.10 -6.07
CA ASP A 153 -6.07 3.33 -5.72
C ASP A 153 -4.84 4.16 -6.08
N ARG A 154 -4.02 4.48 -5.07
CA ARG A 154 -2.81 5.31 -5.23
C ARG A 154 -1.85 4.73 -6.28
N PHE A 155 -1.87 3.41 -6.49
CA PHE A 155 -0.97 2.71 -7.40
C PHE A 155 -1.64 2.31 -8.73
N SER A 156 -2.96 2.49 -8.87
CA SER A 156 -3.67 2.21 -10.12
C SER A 156 -3.46 3.35 -11.12
N ARG A 157 -2.65 3.09 -12.16
CA ARG A 157 -2.45 4.03 -13.30
C ARG A 157 -3.56 3.97 -14.35
N ILE A 158 -4.37 2.92 -14.34
CA ILE A 158 -5.64 2.91 -15.07
C ILE A 158 -6.60 3.71 -14.18
N GLY A 159 -7.33 4.68 -14.73
CA GLY A 159 -8.32 5.48 -14.00
C GLY A 159 -9.50 4.66 -13.47
N PHE A 160 -9.30 3.43 -13.00
CA PHE A 160 -10.25 2.64 -12.24
C PHE A 160 -10.49 3.31 -10.89
N HIS A 161 -11.40 4.27 -10.91
CA HIS A 161 -11.99 4.82 -9.72
C HIS A 161 -13.32 4.11 -9.49
N ARG A 162 -13.47 3.51 -8.30
CA ARG A 162 -14.74 2.87 -7.95
C ARG A 162 -15.61 3.90 -7.27
N HIS A 163 -16.78 4.14 -7.86
CA HIS A 163 -17.82 4.93 -7.22
C HIS A 163 -18.56 4.08 -6.20
N LEU A 164 -18.75 4.66 -5.03
CA LEU A 164 -19.60 4.16 -3.97
C LEU A 164 -20.74 5.17 -3.78
N PRO A 165 -21.94 4.91 -4.32
CA PRO A 165 -23.10 5.81 -4.16
C PRO A 165 -23.46 6.00 -2.68
N LEU A 166 -23.93 7.19 -2.33
CA LEU A 166 -24.39 7.53 -0.98
C LEU A 166 -25.92 7.63 -0.97
N PRO A 167 -26.64 6.59 -0.51
CA PRO A 167 -28.10 6.58 -0.50
C PRO A 167 -28.65 7.76 0.29
N GLY A 168 -29.61 8.47 -0.29
CA GLY A 168 -30.29 9.59 0.35
C GLY A 168 -29.42 10.83 0.59
N SER A 169 -28.21 10.90 0.03
CA SER A 169 -27.35 12.09 0.12
C SER A 169 -27.53 12.98 -1.11
N THR A 170 -27.62 14.29 -0.91
CA THR A 170 -27.76 15.28 -2.00
C THR A 170 -26.66 16.33 -1.97
N ARG A 171 -26.04 16.58 -0.82
CA ARG A 171 -24.90 17.49 -0.71
C ARG A 171 -23.95 17.04 0.40
N PRO A 172 -23.21 15.94 0.16
CA PRO A 172 -22.21 15.49 1.11
C PRO A 172 -21.10 16.56 1.27
N SER A 173 -20.60 16.75 2.48
CA SER A 173 -19.69 17.86 2.82
C SER A 173 -18.35 17.41 3.37
N ALA A 174 -18.32 16.34 4.18
CA ALA A 174 -17.11 15.82 4.79
C ALA A 174 -17.13 14.30 4.83
N LEU A 175 -15.93 13.71 4.89
CA LEU A 175 -15.70 12.27 4.85
C LEU A 175 -14.56 11.90 5.79
N THR A 176 -14.70 10.77 6.47
CA THR A 176 -13.61 10.10 7.19
C THR A 176 -13.78 8.59 7.10
N PHE A 177 -12.74 7.83 7.42
CA PHE A 177 -12.71 6.37 7.29
C PHE A 177 -12.23 5.71 8.57
N ASP A 178 -12.96 4.71 9.04
CA ASP A 178 -12.55 3.81 10.12
C ASP A 178 -11.92 2.54 9.52
N PRO A 179 -10.59 2.35 9.66
CA PRO A 179 -9.91 1.19 9.09
C PRO A 179 -10.19 -0.12 9.85
N ILE A 180 -10.68 -0.07 11.09
CA ILE A 180 -10.98 -1.27 11.89
C ILE A 180 -12.33 -1.83 11.50
N SER A 181 -13.37 -0.99 11.47
CA SER A 181 -14.72 -1.42 11.11
C SER A 181 -14.98 -1.45 9.61
N ALA A 182 -14.09 -0.86 8.80
CA ALA A 182 -14.22 -0.70 7.35
C ALA A 182 -15.48 0.10 6.94
N TYR A 183 -15.78 1.18 7.66
CA TYR A 183 -16.86 2.11 7.35
C TYR A 183 -16.32 3.49 6.97
N PHE A 184 -16.94 4.10 5.97
CA PHE A 184 -16.87 5.53 5.77
C PHE A 184 -17.93 6.22 6.61
N TYR A 185 -17.57 7.32 7.24
CA TYR A 185 -18.48 8.23 7.94
C TYR A 185 -18.49 9.54 7.18
N TYR A 186 -19.68 10.06 6.91
CA TYR A 186 -19.82 11.26 6.11
C TYR A 186 -20.98 12.11 6.60
N THR A 187 -20.93 13.38 6.23
CA THR A 187 -21.92 14.39 6.61
C THR A 187 -22.61 14.92 5.36
N ASP A 188 -23.89 15.26 5.48
CA ASP A 188 -24.66 15.93 4.42
C ASP A 188 -25.23 17.25 4.94
N ILE A 189 -24.92 18.35 4.26
CA ILE A 189 -25.35 19.70 4.66
C ILE A 189 -26.70 20.13 4.06
N GLN A 190 -27.24 19.37 3.11
CA GLN A 190 -28.57 19.64 2.55
C GLN A 190 -29.61 18.77 3.25
N GLU A 191 -29.32 17.48 3.41
CA GLU A 191 -30.19 16.51 4.09
C GLU A 191 -30.01 16.51 5.61
N LYS A 192 -28.98 17.21 6.10
CA LYS A 192 -28.71 17.45 7.53
C LYS A 192 -28.61 16.15 8.33
N PHE A 193 -27.63 15.34 7.99
CA PHE A 193 -27.34 14.15 8.76
C PHE A 193 -25.85 13.82 8.82
N ILE A 194 -25.53 12.90 9.73
CA ILE A 194 -24.30 12.11 9.72
C ILE A 194 -24.70 10.66 9.47
N ALA A 195 -24.05 10.03 8.50
CA ALA A 195 -24.31 8.65 8.14
C ALA A 195 -23.00 7.89 7.99
N ARG A 196 -23.12 6.57 7.95
CA ARG A 196 -22.01 5.68 7.60
C ARG A 196 -22.41 4.72 6.51
N ILE A 197 -21.43 4.29 5.74
CA ILE A 197 -21.58 3.26 4.71
C ILE A 197 -20.38 2.31 4.77
N ASN A 198 -20.63 1.00 4.66
CA ASN A 198 -19.56 0.01 4.59
C ASN A 198 -18.74 0.23 3.31
N ILE A 199 -17.45 -0.11 3.35
CA ILE A 199 -16.53 -0.02 2.22
C ILE A 199 -17.00 -0.75 0.94
N LYS A 200 -17.91 -1.73 1.07
CA LYS A 200 -18.54 -2.46 -0.04
C LYS A 200 -19.84 -1.83 -0.55
N GLY A 201 -20.47 -0.95 0.24
CA GLY A 201 -21.75 -0.31 -0.09
C GLY A 201 -23.00 -1.13 0.16
N ASP A 202 -22.88 -2.26 0.86
CA ASP A 202 -24.00 -3.15 1.17
C ASP A 202 -24.78 -2.74 2.43
N THR A 203 -24.11 -2.05 3.36
CA THR A 203 -24.68 -1.61 4.64
C THR A 203 -24.54 -0.11 4.79
N HIS A 204 -25.64 0.59 5.08
CA HIS A 204 -25.72 2.03 5.24
C HIS A 204 -26.66 2.37 6.40
N ASP A 205 -26.23 3.28 7.28
CA ASP A 205 -27.00 3.72 8.44
C ASP A 205 -26.93 5.25 8.58
N ILE A 206 -28.08 5.88 8.86
CA ILE A 206 -28.13 7.26 9.36
C ILE A 206 -27.90 7.21 10.87
N LEU A 207 -26.90 7.94 11.35
CA LEU A 207 -26.45 7.92 12.75
C LEU A 207 -26.99 9.11 13.55
N VAL A 208 -27.08 10.28 12.91
CA VAL A 208 -27.55 11.52 13.52
C VAL A 208 -28.35 12.28 12.46
N ASP A 209 -29.62 12.56 12.71
CA ASP A 209 -30.53 13.34 11.87
C ASP A 209 -31.30 14.41 12.65
N ASP A 210 -31.01 14.54 13.95
CA ASP A 210 -31.62 15.51 14.85
C ASP A 210 -30.59 16.53 15.35
N HIS A 211 -31.06 17.73 15.73
CA HIS A 211 -30.23 18.79 16.30
C HIS A 211 -28.92 19.05 15.51
N ILE A 212 -29.01 19.04 14.19
CA ILE A 212 -27.90 19.19 13.26
C ILE A 212 -28.34 20.15 12.14
N ASP A 213 -27.46 21.05 11.71
CA ASP A 213 -27.81 22.07 10.73
C ASP A 213 -26.81 22.16 9.59
N THR A 214 -25.52 22.40 9.85
CA THR A 214 -24.49 22.44 8.81
C THR A 214 -23.25 21.67 9.24
N PRO A 215 -23.31 20.33 9.21
CA PRO A 215 -22.16 19.49 9.56
C PRO A 215 -21.08 19.60 8.48
N SER A 216 -20.04 20.38 8.76
CA SER A 216 -19.07 20.83 7.76
C SER A 216 -17.74 20.06 7.80
N GLY A 217 -17.47 19.37 8.90
CA GLY A 217 -16.27 18.56 9.08
C GLY A 217 -16.54 17.41 10.04
N ILE A 218 -15.86 16.28 9.84
CA ILE A 218 -15.99 15.08 10.67
C ILE A 218 -14.62 14.42 10.89
N ALA A 219 -14.40 13.88 12.07
CA ALA A 219 -13.24 13.06 12.41
C ALA A 219 -13.64 11.90 13.30
N VAL A 220 -13.06 10.72 13.05
CA VAL A 220 -13.32 9.49 13.81
C VAL A 220 -12.07 9.05 14.55
N ALA A 221 -12.20 8.89 15.87
CA ALA A 221 -11.21 8.27 16.73
C ALA A 221 -11.52 6.76 16.82
N TYR A 222 -11.14 6.01 15.78
CA TYR A 222 -11.50 4.59 15.63
C TYR A 222 -11.00 3.70 16.78
N ILE A 223 -9.94 4.09 17.50
CA ILE A 223 -9.44 3.36 18.68
C ILE A 223 -10.38 3.50 19.88
N THR A 224 -10.91 4.70 20.10
CA THR A 224 -11.78 5.00 21.26
C THR A 224 -13.27 4.85 20.95
N GLY A 225 -13.63 4.66 19.67
CA GLY A 225 -15.01 4.52 19.25
C GLY A 225 -15.80 5.82 19.35
N LEU A 226 -15.15 6.96 19.11
CA LEU A 226 -15.79 8.29 19.14
C LEU A 226 -15.75 8.95 17.77
N MET A 227 -16.81 9.68 17.43
CA MET A 227 -16.84 10.61 16.30
C MET A 227 -17.05 12.04 16.78
N TYR A 228 -16.37 12.96 16.10
CA TYR A 228 -16.44 14.40 16.34
C TYR A 228 -16.85 15.08 15.04
N TRP A 229 -17.70 16.10 15.12
CA TRP A 229 -18.04 16.89 13.95
C TRP A 229 -18.20 18.36 14.29
N ALA A 230 -17.87 19.18 13.32
CA ALA A 230 -18.10 20.61 13.35
C ALA A 230 -19.47 20.91 12.74
N ASP A 231 -20.32 21.64 13.46
CA ASP A 231 -21.55 22.20 12.91
C ASP A 231 -21.43 23.73 12.81
N THR A 232 -21.25 24.21 11.58
CA THR A 232 -20.94 25.62 11.32
C THR A 232 -22.08 26.55 11.73
N ARG A 233 -23.34 26.17 11.46
CA ARG A 233 -24.50 27.03 11.73
C ARG A 233 -24.87 27.03 13.20
N ARG A 234 -24.65 25.90 13.88
CA ARG A 234 -24.86 25.77 15.33
C ARG A 234 -23.69 26.30 16.15
N ASN A 235 -22.55 26.57 15.50
CA ASN A 235 -21.34 27.06 16.15
C ASN A 235 -20.86 26.16 17.30
N GLU A 236 -20.88 24.86 17.06
CA GLU A 236 -20.51 23.84 18.06
C GLU A 236 -19.65 22.76 17.43
N VAL A 237 -18.80 22.13 18.24
CA VAL A 237 -18.23 20.83 17.92
C VAL A 237 -18.98 19.79 18.73
N SER A 238 -19.58 18.82 18.07
CA SER A 238 -20.27 17.73 18.76
C SER A 238 -19.41 16.47 18.80
N VAL A 239 -19.68 15.62 19.79
CA VAL A 239 -19.04 14.31 19.98
C VAL A 239 -20.10 13.27 20.31
N SER A 240 -19.96 12.06 19.77
CA SER A 240 -20.78 10.91 20.13
C SER A 240 -19.99 9.61 19.92
N ARG A 241 -20.61 8.47 20.25
CA ARG A 241 -20.11 7.16 19.83
C ARG A 241 -20.31 6.97 18.32
N LEU A 242 -19.59 6.01 17.73
CA LEU A 242 -19.69 5.67 16.30
C LEU A 242 -21.08 5.17 15.85
N ASP A 243 -21.98 4.86 16.78
CA ASP A 243 -23.37 4.50 16.54
C ASP A 243 -24.35 5.68 16.67
N GLY A 244 -23.84 6.91 16.87
CA GLY A 244 -24.65 8.11 17.10
C GLY A 244 -25.06 8.34 18.56
N THR A 245 -24.90 7.35 19.44
CA THR A 245 -25.38 7.44 20.82
C THR A 245 -24.43 8.25 21.73
N SER A 246 -24.91 8.59 22.93
CA SER A 246 -24.12 9.30 23.94
C SER A 246 -23.61 10.67 23.48
N ARG A 247 -24.41 11.36 22.66
CA ARG A 247 -24.06 12.65 22.08
C ARG A 247 -23.88 13.75 23.14
N LYS A 248 -22.83 14.56 22.97
CA LYS A 248 -22.54 15.78 23.73
C LYS A 248 -22.05 16.87 22.78
N TYR A 249 -22.25 18.13 23.13
CA TYR A 249 -21.66 19.26 22.42
C TYR A 249 -20.54 19.88 23.26
N ILE A 250 -19.52 20.36 22.56
CA ILE A 250 -18.36 21.06 23.09
C ILE A 250 -18.55 22.51 22.66
N SER A 251 -18.91 23.35 23.63
CA SER A 251 -18.98 24.80 23.43
C SER A 251 -17.58 25.35 23.21
N LEU A 252 -17.42 26.15 22.15
CA LEU A 252 -16.18 26.85 21.88
C LEU A 252 -16.14 28.15 22.70
N PRO A 253 -14.96 28.66 23.09
CA PRO A 253 -14.86 29.92 23.81
C PRO A 253 -15.19 31.12 22.92
N ASP A 254 -16.02 32.04 23.42
CA ASP A 254 -16.39 33.34 22.83
C ASP A 254 -15.13 34.21 22.56
N SER A 255 -14.42 33.89 21.49
CA SER A 255 -13.15 34.53 21.09
C SER A 255 -13.29 35.30 19.77
N GLY A 256 -14.51 35.43 19.24
CA GLY A 256 -14.82 36.25 18.07
C GLY A 256 -14.42 35.64 16.73
N CYS A 257 -13.97 34.38 16.69
CA CYS A 257 -13.64 33.63 15.47
C CYS A 257 -14.44 32.32 15.43
N GLU A 258 -15.77 32.45 15.42
CA GLU A 258 -16.67 31.34 15.72
C GLU A 258 -17.40 30.84 14.48
N THR A 259 -16.81 29.86 13.81
CA THR A 259 -17.45 29.00 12.80
C THR A 259 -16.62 27.73 12.63
N PRO A 260 -16.85 26.67 13.41
CA PRO A 260 -16.09 25.44 13.25
C PRO A 260 -16.36 24.84 11.87
N ARG A 261 -15.29 24.55 11.11
CA ARG A 261 -15.38 24.04 9.73
C ARG A 261 -14.74 22.68 9.52
N ALA A 262 -13.69 22.38 10.27
CA ALA A 262 -12.95 21.15 10.15
C ALA A 262 -12.60 20.66 11.55
N VAL A 263 -12.55 19.34 11.71
CA VAL A 263 -12.07 18.68 12.91
C VAL A 263 -10.93 17.77 12.50
N ALA A 264 -9.80 17.87 13.19
CA ALA A 264 -8.69 16.95 13.04
C ALA A 264 -8.35 16.37 14.41
N LEU A 265 -7.99 15.09 14.45
CA LEU A 265 -7.56 14.42 15.66
C LEU A 265 -6.04 14.27 15.61
N SER A 266 -5.38 14.71 16.66
CA SER A 266 -3.96 14.40 16.89
C SER A 266 -3.88 13.27 17.91
N LEU A 267 -3.15 12.21 17.58
CA LEU A 267 -2.77 11.20 18.56
C LEU A 267 -1.51 11.74 19.26
N ASP A 268 -1.63 12.12 20.53
CA ASP A 268 -0.49 12.61 21.30
C ASP A 268 0.47 11.43 21.56
N HIS A 269 1.73 11.56 21.13
CA HIS A 269 2.78 10.55 21.31
C HIS A 269 3.48 10.71 22.66
N ARG A 270 2.73 10.76 23.76
CA ARG A 270 3.35 10.77 25.10
C ARG A 270 3.81 9.39 25.53
#